data_AF-A0AAE0JRK0-F1
#
_entry.id   AF-A0AAE0JRK0-F1
#
_cell.length_a   1.000
_cell.length_b   1.000
_cell.length_c   1.000
_cell.angle_alpha   90.00
_cell.angle_beta   90.00
_cell.angle_gamma   90.00
#
_symmetry.space_group_name_H-M   'P 1'
#
loop_
_entity.id
_entity.type
_entity.pdbx_description
1 polymer ?
#
loop_
_entity_poly.entity_id
_entity_poly.type
_entity_poly.pdbx_seq_one_letter_code
_entity_poly.pdbx_strand_id
1 'polypeptide(L)'
;MPKQGSFTLVPNPVGFQGLVSRAADGPQSKPPMTSKQAQKLHKLATRQPRLSKAEQRRFERDEQERIRKEFDKEKQASKARVARDKKKAKEQQVVEHKRKNGLPLVDVRPSQDTIARFVRGNGLGRKRDS
;
A
#
# COMPACT_ATOMS: atom_id res chain seq x y z
N MET A 1 -58.56 2.15 -79.00
CA MET A 1 -58.42 2.84 -77.69
C MET A 1 -57.34 2.15 -76.88
N PRO A 2 -56.25 2.81 -76.49
CA PRO A 2 -55.18 2.16 -75.72
C PRO A 2 -55.59 1.99 -74.25
N LYS A 3 -55.41 0.77 -73.70
CA LYS A 3 -55.67 0.44 -72.28
C LYS A 3 -54.46 0.86 -71.43
N GLN A 4 -54.69 1.72 -70.45
CA GLN A 4 -53.68 2.11 -69.45
C GLN A 4 -53.55 1.01 -68.40
N GLY A 5 -52.31 0.57 -68.11
CA GLY A 5 -52.02 -0.42 -67.08
C GLY A 5 -52.04 0.20 -65.68
N SER A 6 -52.71 -0.46 -64.73
CA SER A 6 -52.74 -0.06 -63.32
C SER A 6 -51.44 -0.42 -62.62
N PHE A 7 -50.78 0.55 -61.98
CA PHE A 7 -49.63 0.30 -61.11
C PHE A 7 -50.10 -0.03 -59.68
N THR A 8 -49.42 -0.97 -59.03
CA THR A 8 -49.62 -1.30 -57.62
C THR A 8 -48.67 -0.49 -56.75
N LEU A 9 -49.21 0.28 -55.80
CA LEU A 9 -48.43 1.01 -54.81
C LEU A 9 -47.78 0.01 -53.84
N VAL A 10 -46.46 -0.17 -53.92
CA VAL A 10 -45.71 -0.93 -52.91
C VAL A 10 -45.45 0.02 -51.74
N PRO A 11 -45.94 -0.26 -50.51
CA PRO A 11 -45.70 0.62 -49.38
C PRO A 11 -44.21 0.67 -49.06
N ASN A 12 -43.66 1.88 -49.07
CA ASN A 12 -42.25 2.13 -48.80
C ASN A 12 -41.96 1.97 -47.29
N PRO A 13 -41.14 0.98 -46.86
CA PRO A 13 -40.93 0.68 -45.44
C PRO A 13 -40.08 1.72 -44.70
N VAL A 14 -39.48 2.69 -45.41
CA VAL A 14 -38.66 3.78 -44.82
C VAL A 14 -39.42 5.11 -44.67
N GLY A 15 -40.70 5.15 -45.02
CA GLY A 15 -41.55 6.31 -44.73
C GLY A 15 -41.86 6.45 -43.23
N PHE A 16 -42.09 7.68 -42.77
CA PHE A 16 -42.43 8.02 -41.37
C PHE A 16 -43.52 7.11 -40.76
N GLN A 17 -44.48 6.68 -41.59
CA GLN A 17 -45.58 5.79 -41.21
C GLN A 17 -45.16 4.33 -40.91
N GLY A 18 -44.05 3.85 -41.52
CA GLY A 18 -43.44 2.55 -41.21
C GLY A 18 -42.69 2.54 -39.89
N LEU A 19 -42.21 3.71 -39.44
CA LEU A 19 -41.50 3.86 -38.17
C LEU A 19 -42.46 3.81 -36.96
N VAL A 20 -43.67 4.37 -37.09
CA VAL A 20 -44.71 4.38 -36.04
C VAL A 20 -45.52 3.08 -35.97
N SER A 21 -45.50 2.25 -37.01
CA SER A 21 -46.23 0.97 -37.04
C SER A 21 -45.43 -0.23 -36.52
N ARG A 22 -44.17 -0.03 -36.09
CA ARG A 22 -43.39 -1.09 -35.45
C ARG A 22 -43.94 -1.34 -34.04
N ALA A 23 -44.53 -2.51 -33.84
CA ALA A 23 -44.99 -3.00 -32.55
C ALA A 23 -43.97 -2.72 -31.43
N ALA A 24 -44.47 -2.28 -30.28
CA ALA A 24 -43.71 -1.84 -29.11
C ALA A 24 -42.96 -2.97 -28.36
N ASP A 25 -42.80 -4.16 -28.97
CA ASP A 25 -42.15 -5.35 -28.41
C ASP A 25 -40.71 -5.57 -28.91
N GLY A 26 -40.10 -4.56 -29.55
CA GLY A 26 -38.65 -4.55 -29.80
C GLY A 26 -37.88 -4.06 -28.57
N PRO A 27 -36.62 -4.47 -28.34
CA PRO A 27 -35.80 -3.88 -27.29
C PRO A 27 -35.79 -2.38 -27.51
N GLN A 28 -36.31 -1.64 -26.53
CA GLN A 28 -36.35 -0.18 -26.52
C GLN A 28 -34.96 0.31 -26.91
N SER A 29 -34.82 0.84 -28.13
CA SER A 29 -33.55 1.39 -28.61
C SER A 29 -33.28 2.63 -27.79
N LYS A 30 -32.60 2.45 -26.65
CA LYS A 30 -32.16 3.55 -25.82
C LYS A 30 -31.06 4.24 -26.61
N PRO A 31 -31.23 5.51 -27.00
CA PRO A 31 -30.15 6.22 -27.67
C PRO A 31 -28.88 6.16 -26.79
N PRO A 32 -27.69 6.13 -27.39
CA PRO A 32 -26.45 6.11 -26.62
C PRO A 32 -26.43 7.29 -25.65
N MET A 33 -26.07 7.01 -24.40
CA MET A 33 -26.11 7.99 -23.32
C MET A 33 -25.26 9.23 -23.70
N THR A 34 -25.81 10.42 -23.47
CA THR A 34 -25.07 11.66 -23.72
C THR A 34 -23.95 11.83 -22.68
N SER A 35 -22.87 12.53 -23.03
CA SER A 35 -21.78 12.83 -22.09
C SER A 35 -22.26 13.48 -20.78
N LYS A 36 -23.27 14.36 -20.85
CA LYS A 36 -23.90 15.00 -19.69
C LYS A 36 -24.64 14.01 -18.80
N GLN A 37 -25.36 13.06 -19.40
CA GLN A 37 -26.03 11.99 -18.68
C GLN A 37 -25.01 11.05 -18.01
N ALA A 38 -23.89 10.76 -18.69
CA ALA A 38 -22.78 9.98 -18.13
C ALA A 38 -22.19 10.64 -16.88
N GLN A 39 -21.89 11.94 -16.99
CA GLN A 39 -21.38 12.72 -15.87
C GLN A 39 -22.38 12.79 -14.72
N LYS A 40 -23.69 12.88 -15.01
CA LYS A 40 -24.72 12.90 -13.99
C LYS A 40 -24.82 11.56 -13.26
N LEU A 41 -24.81 10.43 -13.98
CA LEU A 41 -24.81 9.11 -13.37
C LEU A 41 -23.53 8.86 -12.56
N HIS A 42 -22.38 9.27 -13.08
CA HIS A 42 -21.12 9.18 -12.35
C HIS A 42 -21.18 9.97 -11.03
N LYS A 43 -21.65 11.23 -11.07
CA LYS A 43 -21.82 12.06 -9.87
C LYS A 43 -22.83 11.47 -8.88
N LEU A 44 -23.88 10.81 -9.36
CA LEU A 44 -24.86 10.14 -8.50
C LEU A 44 -24.27 8.88 -7.87
N ALA A 45 -23.49 8.10 -8.62
CA ALA A 45 -22.84 6.88 -8.16
C ALA A 45 -21.70 7.16 -7.17
N THR A 46 -20.95 8.25 -7.35
CA THR A 46 -19.83 8.62 -6.46
C THR A 46 -20.24 9.49 -5.28
N ARG A 47 -21.49 9.97 -5.25
CA ARG A 47 -21.97 10.80 -4.15
C ARG A 47 -22.09 9.96 -2.88
N GLN A 48 -21.21 10.25 -1.93
CA GLN A 48 -21.28 9.68 -0.60
C GLN A 48 -22.56 10.14 0.13
N PRO A 49 -23.12 9.32 1.04
CA PRO A 49 -24.22 9.73 1.90
C PRO A 49 -23.87 11.04 2.62
N ARG A 50 -24.80 12.00 2.66
CA ARG A 50 -24.61 13.24 3.41
C ARG A 50 -24.70 12.92 4.90
N LEU A 51 -23.56 12.70 5.53
CA LEU A 51 -23.46 12.55 6.97
C LEU A 51 -23.95 13.82 7.68
N SER A 52 -24.60 13.65 8.83
CA SER A 52 -24.97 14.79 9.68
C SER A 52 -23.71 15.49 10.20
N LYS A 53 -23.76 16.81 10.46
CA LYS A 53 -22.63 17.55 11.06
C LYS A 53 -22.14 16.93 12.37
N ALA A 54 -23.01 16.22 13.10
CA ALA A 54 -22.64 15.52 14.32
C ALA A 54 -21.80 14.26 14.03
N GLU A 55 -22.14 13.54 12.98
CA GLU A 55 -21.43 12.33 12.54
C GLU A 55 -20.09 12.70 11.91
N GLN A 56 -20.04 13.74 11.07
CA GLN A 56 -18.79 14.27 10.50
C GLN A 56 -17.77 14.61 11.60
N ARG A 57 -18.19 15.32 12.65
CA ARG A 57 -17.34 15.64 13.80
C ARG A 57 -16.91 14.42 14.63
N ARG A 58 -17.61 13.30 14.55
CA ARG A 58 -17.18 12.04 15.18
C ARG A 58 -16.11 11.38 14.31
N PHE A 59 -16.35 11.23 13.01
CA PHE A 59 -15.37 10.70 12.07
C PHE A 59 -14.07 11.49 12.07
N GLU A 60 -14.15 12.83 12.02
CA GLU A 60 -12.97 13.70 12.07
C GLU A 60 -12.17 13.54 13.37
N ARG A 61 -12.85 13.36 14.51
CA ARG A 61 -12.18 13.11 15.79
C ARG A 61 -11.53 11.73 15.84
N ASP A 62 -12.23 10.71 15.37
CA ASP A 62 -11.70 9.34 15.32
C ASP A 62 -10.48 9.26 14.39
N GLU A 63 -10.50 9.98 13.26
CA GLU A 63 -9.36 10.10 12.35
C GLU A 63 -8.20 10.85 13.01
N GLN A 64 -8.46 11.99 13.67
CA GLN A 64 -7.43 12.72 14.40
C GLN A 64 -6.80 11.87 15.51
N GLU A 65 -7.60 11.07 16.22
CA GLU A 65 -7.09 10.15 17.25
C GLU A 65 -6.23 9.03 16.65
N ARG A 66 -6.59 8.49 15.48
CA ARG A 66 -5.76 7.52 14.76
C ARG A 66 -4.42 8.13 14.38
N ILE A 67 -4.44 9.33 13.80
CA ILE A 67 -3.22 10.07 13.43
C ILE A 67 -2.33 10.29 14.66
N ARG A 68 -2.92 10.73 15.79
CA ARG A 68 -2.18 10.91 17.06
C ARG A 68 -1.55 9.60 17.54
N LYS A 69 -2.31 8.51 17.54
CA LYS A 69 -1.81 7.18 17.96
C LYS A 69 -0.66 6.69 17.08
N GLU A 70 -0.72 6.93 15.77
CA GLU A 70 0.36 6.57 14.84
C GLU A 70 1.62 7.40 15.09
N PHE A 71 1.46 8.71 15.26
CA PHE A 71 2.57 9.61 15.56
C PHE A 71 3.25 9.27 16.90
N ASP A 72 2.47 8.93 17.93
CA ASP A 72 3.01 8.53 19.22
C ASP A 72 3.77 7.20 19.14
N LYS A 73 3.27 6.23 18.37
CA LYS A 73 4.00 4.97 18.10
C LYS A 73 5.32 5.23 17.38
N GLU A 74 5.32 6.08 16.35
CA GLU A 74 6.53 6.43 15.61
C GLU A 74 7.54 7.14 16.51
N LYS A 75 7.08 8.08 17.34
CA LYS A 75 7.92 8.78 18.31
C LYS A 75 8.54 7.84 19.34
N GLN A 76 7.78 6.87 19.83
CA GLN A 76 8.29 5.85 20.75
C GLN A 76 9.32 4.94 20.06
N ALA A 77 9.04 4.49 18.84
CA ALA A 77 9.97 3.69 18.05
C ALA A 77 11.28 4.45 17.75
N SER A 78 11.18 5.73 17.39
CA SER A 78 12.33 6.63 17.19
C SER A 78 13.17 6.76 18.46
N LYS A 79 12.54 7.06 19.61
CA LYS A 79 13.24 7.11 20.91
C LYS A 79 13.94 5.80 21.25
N ALA A 80 13.30 4.66 21.00
CA ALA A 80 13.90 3.35 21.24
C ALA A 80 15.11 3.07 20.33
N ARG A 81 15.05 3.47 19.05
CA ARG A 81 16.19 3.39 18.12
C ARG A 81 17.36 4.24 18.61
N VAL A 82 17.10 5.51 18.95
CA VAL A 82 18.13 6.42 19.48
C VAL A 82 18.77 5.86 20.76
N ALA A 83 17.98 5.28 21.67
CA ALA A 83 18.52 4.66 22.89
C ALA A 83 19.42 3.45 22.58
N ARG A 84 19.04 2.60 21.63
CA ARG A 84 19.85 1.46 21.18
C ARG A 84 21.13 1.93 20.50
N ASP A 85 21.06 2.93 19.63
CA ASP A 85 22.22 3.47 18.93
C ASP A 85 23.20 4.11 19.92
N LYS A 86 22.68 4.85 20.92
CA LYS A 86 23.51 5.41 22.00
C LYS A 86 24.18 4.32 22.84
N LYS A 87 23.48 3.22 23.13
CA LYS A 87 24.06 2.06 23.83
C LYS A 87 25.16 1.41 22.98
N LYS A 88 24.88 1.15 21.71
CA LYS A 88 25.83 0.56 20.76
C LYS A 88 27.08 1.44 20.59
N ALA A 89 26.91 2.76 20.48
CA ALA A 89 28.02 3.70 20.38
C ALA A 89 28.92 3.68 21.62
N LYS A 90 28.34 3.61 22.83
CA LYS A 90 29.11 3.47 24.07
C LYS A 90 29.88 2.15 24.14
N GLU A 91 29.24 1.04 23.76
CA GLU A 91 29.89 -0.27 23.72
C GLU A 91 31.04 -0.30 22.70
N GLN A 92 30.85 0.30 21.53
CA GLN A 92 31.89 0.45 20.51
C GLN A 92 33.06 1.29 21.02
N GLN A 93 32.81 2.41 21.70
CA GLN A 93 33.86 3.23 22.30
C GLN A 93 34.67 2.45 23.34
N VAL A 94 34.02 1.66 24.19
CA VAL A 94 34.71 0.80 25.18
C VAL A 94 35.56 -0.26 24.46
N VAL A 95 35.01 -0.89 23.42
CA VAL A 95 35.73 -1.88 22.61
C VAL A 95 36.95 -1.27 21.92
N GLU A 96 36.80 -0.09 21.32
CA GLU A 96 37.90 0.63 20.67
C GLU A 96 38.97 1.07 21.66
N HIS A 97 38.59 1.54 22.84
CA HIS A 97 39.53 1.89 23.91
C HIS A 97 40.31 0.66 24.40
N LYS A 98 39.61 -0.46 24.64
CA LYS A 98 40.28 -1.73 24.98
C LYS A 98 41.24 -2.17 23.87
N ARG A 99 40.82 -2.08 22.61
CA ARG A 99 41.65 -2.43 21.45
C ARG A 99 42.88 -1.55 21.33
N LYS A 100 42.75 -0.22 21.51
CA LYS A 100 43.87 0.73 21.48
C LYS A 100 44.87 0.47 22.60
N ASN A 101 44.39 0.09 23.79
CA ASN A 101 45.24 -0.17 24.95
C ASN A 101 45.76 -1.62 25.01
N GLY A 102 45.47 -2.46 24.00
CA GLY A 102 45.87 -3.87 23.99
C GLY A 102 45.21 -4.73 25.09
N LEU A 103 44.13 -4.24 25.71
CA LEU A 103 43.38 -4.95 26.74
C LEU A 103 42.43 -5.99 26.12
N PRO A 104 42.13 -7.09 26.82
CA PRO A 104 41.26 -8.12 26.30
C PRO A 104 39.83 -7.59 26.09
N LEU A 105 39.27 -7.86 24.91
CA LEU A 105 37.92 -7.43 24.51
C LEU A 105 36.85 -8.03 25.42
N VAL A 106 37.00 -9.32 25.69
CA VAL A 106 36.16 -10.10 26.60
C VAL A 106 36.88 -10.16 27.95
N ASP A 107 36.12 -10.08 29.05
CA ASP A 107 36.69 -10.30 30.37
C ASP A 107 37.03 -11.79 30.51
N VAL A 108 38.32 -12.10 30.52
CA VAL A 108 38.85 -13.47 30.56
C VAL A 108 39.26 -13.79 31.99
N ARG A 109 39.02 -15.03 32.42
CA ARG A 109 39.55 -15.48 33.72
C ARG A 109 41.09 -15.36 33.67
N PRO A 110 41.76 -14.89 34.75
CA PRO A 110 43.21 -14.66 34.73
C PRO A 110 44.05 -15.85 34.24
N SER A 111 43.63 -17.09 34.52
CA SER A 111 44.33 -18.31 34.07
C SER A 111 44.09 -18.67 32.61
N GLN A 112 43.12 -18.07 31.94
CA GLN A 112 42.64 -18.49 30.62
C GLN A 112 43.64 -18.10 29.52
N ASP A 113 44.34 -16.97 29.67
CA ASP A 113 45.43 -16.59 28.76
C ASP A 113 46.61 -17.57 28.86
N THR A 114 46.96 -17.97 30.08
CA THR A 114 48.02 -18.98 30.33
C THR A 114 47.67 -20.33 29.70
N ILE A 115 46.43 -20.79 29.89
CA ILE A 115 45.93 -22.04 29.28
C ILE A 115 45.86 -21.91 27.76
N ALA A 116 45.39 -20.78 27.22
CA ALA A 116 45.29 -20.56 25.78
C ALA A 116 46.67 -20.58 25.11
N ARG A 117 47.70 -19.98 25.73
CA ARG A 117 49.09 -20.02 25.24
C ARG A 117 49.65 -21.45 25.27
N PHE A 118 49.35 -22.20 26.33
CA PHE A 118 49.74 -23.61 26.46
C PHE A 118 49.09 -24.51 25.38
N VAL A 119 47.77 -24.40 25.19
CA VAL A 119 47.00 -25.19 24.21
C VAL A 119 47.38 -24.81 22.78
N ARG A 120 47.63 -23.52 22.50
CA ARG A 120 48.01 -23.04 21.17
C ARG A 120 49.47 -23.35 20.82
N GLY A 121 50.26 -23.81 21.80
CA GLY A 121 51.70 -24.02 21.67
C GLY A 121 52.44 -22.69 21.71
N ASN A 122 53.47 -22.58 22.55
CA ASN A 122 54.25 -21.36 22.79
C ASN A 122 55.11 -20.91 21.59
N GLY A 123 54.62 -20.95 20.34
CA GLY A 123 55.40 -20.70 19.13
C GLY A 123 56.45 -21.78 18.81
N LEU A 124 56.74 -22.67 19.76
CA LEU A 124 57.62 -23.82 19.62
C LEU A 124 56.82 -25.06 19.19
N GLY A 125 56.23 -25.01 18.01
CA GLY A 125 55.95 -26.12 17.08
C GLY A 125 55.54 -27.52 17.58
N ARG A 126 55.04 -27.71 18.80
CA ARG A 126 54.65 -29.02 19.31
C ARG A 126 53.19 -28.98 19.71
N LYS A 127 52.32 -29.23 18.72
CA LYS A 127 50.99 -29.74 19.00
C LYS A 127 51.18 -31.01 19.83
N ARG A 128 50.64 -31.01 21.04
CA ARG A 128 50.47 -32.24 21.80
C ARG A 128 49.25 -32.92 21.18
N ASP A 129 49.46 -34.16 20.77
CA ASP A 129 48.50 -35.10 20.19
C ASP A 129 48.40 -34.98 18.65
N SER A 130 48.68 -36.05 17.87
CA SER A 130 48.09 -37.40 17.96
C SER A 130 46.57 -37.35 17.84
#